data_AF-A0A820GPX9-F1
#
_entry.id   AF-A0A820GPX9-F1
#
_cell.length_a   1.000
_cell.length_b   1.000
_cell.length_c   1.000
_cell.angle_alpha   90.00
_cell.angle_beta   90.00
_cell.angle_gamma   90.00
#
_symmetry.space_group_name_H-M   'P 1'
#
loop_
_entity.id
_entity.type
_entity.pdbx_description
1 polymer ?
#
loop_
_entity_poly.entity_id
_entity_poly.type
_entity_poly.pdbx_seq_one_letter_code
_entity_poly.pdbx_strand_id
1 'polypeptide(L)'
;MNVEAYIKSFAADVTIKQVFRNNETKPIEAVYCFPIEEQAAIYSFIARIDVREIIAQLKEKQEAQREYSDAIRQGHGAYLLEQDEKSQDNFIINVGTLLPGKECHIHISYVSELNLVQNGSSIQFVVPTTIAPRYNPEKGGISSPA
;
A
#
# COMPACT_ATOMS: atom_id res chain seq x y z
N MET A 1 -14.18 1.46 -6.27
CA MET A 1 -13.50 1.69 -4.97
C MET A 1 -14.58 2.00 -3.94
N ASN A 2 -14.49 1.38 -2.78
CA ASN A 2 -15.36 1.63 -1.63
C ASN A 2 -14.48 2.04 -0.45
N VAL A 3 -14.92 3.05 0.30
CA VAL A 3 -14.20 3.61 1.44
C VAL A 3 -15.16 3.69 2.61
N GLU A 4 -14.77 3.09 3.73
CA GLU A 4 -15.46 3.17 5.01
C GLU A 4 -14.51 3.89 5.98
N ALA A 5 -14.99 4.90 6.69
CA ALA A 5 -14.17 5.67 7.64
C ALA A 5 -14.95 5.93 8.93
N TYR A 6 -14.34 5.61 10.06
CA TYR A 6 -14.85 5.86 11.39
C TYR A 6 -14.02 6.96 12.05
N ILE A 7 -14.62 8.13 12.23
CA ILE A 7 -13.94 9.29 12.82
C ILE A 7 -14.28 9.38 14.30
N LYS A 8 -13.25 9.43 15.16
CA LYS A 8 -13.40 9.64 16.60
C LYS A 8 -12.41 10.70 17.06
N SER A 9 -12.92 11.82 17.59
CA SER A 9 -12.10 12.97 17.96
C SER A 9 -11.20 13.41 16.80
N PHE A 10 -9.87 13.29 16.93
CA PHE A 10 -8.89 13.70 15.94
C PHE A 10 -8.23 12.51 15.23
N ALA A 11 -8.90 11.37 15.15
CA ALA A 11 -8.41 10.19 14.46
C ALA A 11 -9.48 9.60 13.53
N ALA A 12 -9.04 9.02 12.41
CA ALA A 12 -9.86 8.22 11.52
C ALA A 12 -9.33 6.80 11.45
N ASP A 13 -10.22 5.82 11.59
CA ASP A 13 -9.98 4.44 11.19
C ASP A 13 -10.62 4.22 9.82
N VAL A 14 -9.80 3.89 8.83
CA VAL A 14 -10.19 3.88 7.42
C VAL A 14 -9.98 2.49 6.84
N THR A 15 -10.98 2.01 6.14
CA THR A 15 -10.95 0.77 5.37
C THR A 15 -11.26 1.07 3.91
N ILE A 16 -10.37 0.66 3.01
CA ILE A 16 -10.53 0.83 1.56
C ILE A 16 -10.58 -0.54 0.90
N LYS A 17 -11.61 -0.73 0.05
CA LYS A 17 -11.80 -1.91 -0.80
C LYS A 17 -11.71 -1.49 -2.27
N GLN A 18 -10.75 -2.06 -2.99
CA GLN A 18 -10.52 -1.78 -4.41
C GLN A 18 -10.53 -3.08 -5.21
N VAL A 19 -11.00 -3.00 -6.45
CA VAL A 19 -11.00 -4.11 -7.39
C VAL A 19 -10.33 -3.60 -8.66
N PHE A 20 -9.27 -4.28 -9.08
CA PHE A 20 -8.53 -4.00 -10.30
C PHE A 20 -8.67 -5.19 -11.24
N ARG A 21 -8.84 -4.95 -12.54
CA ARG A 21 -8.93 -6.00 -13.56
C ARG A 21 -7.83 -5.84 -14.58
N ASN A 22 -7.16 -6.93 -14.92
CA ASN A 22 -6.27 -6.93 -16.08
C ASN A 22 -7.12 -6.96 -17.36
N ASN A 23 -7.23 -5.81 -18.03
CA ASN A 23 -7.93 -5.68 -19.32
C ASN A 23 -7.02 -5.93 -20.52
N GLU A 24 -5.73 -6.21 -20.30
CA GLU A 24 -4.79 -6.58 -21.36
C GLU A 24 -5.03 -8.01 -21.84
N THR A 25 -4.55 -8.32 -23.04
CA THR A 25 -4.60 -9.67 -23.62
C THR A 25 -3.46 -10.58 -23.13
N LYS A 26 -2.52 -10.04 -22.35
CA LYS A 26 -1.35 -10.75 -21.82
C LYS A 26 -1.29 -10.66 -20.28
N PRO A 27 -0.61 -11.63 -19.61
CA PRO A 27 -0.31 -11.50 -18.20
C PRO A 27 0.48 -10.22 -17.91
N ILE A 28 0.16 -9.58 -16.79
CA ILE A 28 0.90 -8.40 -16.29
C ILE A 28 1.46 -8.70 -14.91
N GLU A 29 2.60 -8.12 -14.59
CA GLU A 29 3.07 -8.05 -13.20
C GLU A 29 2.38 -6.85 -12.53
N ALA A 30 1.66 -7.11 -11.44
CA ALA A 30 0.87 -6.11 -10.75
C ALA A 30 1.60 -5.63 -9.49
N VAL A 31 1.94 -4.34 -9.47
CA VAL A 31 2.43 -3.62 -8.29
C VAL A 31 1.31 -2.71 -7.80
N TYR A 32 0.97 -2.85 -6.53
CA TYR A 32 0.02 -1.98 -5.86
C TYR A 32 0.78 -0.90 -5.09
N CYS A 33 0.36 0.34 -5.29
CA CYS A 33 0.91 1.50 -4.60
C CYS A 33 -0.24 2.25 -3.90
N PHE A 34 -0.03 2.67 -2.67
CA PHE A 34 -1.00 3.48 -1.92
C PHE A 34 -0.27 4.58 -1.15
N PRO A 35 -0.59 5.87 -1.37
CA PRO A 35 0.04 6.93 -0.62
C PRO A 35 -0.50 6.94 0.82
N ILE A 36 0.40 6.85 1.79
CA ILE A 36 0.13 6.96 3.21
C ILE A 36 0.63 8.34 3.67
N GLU A 37 -0.22 9.11 4.36
CA GLU A 37 0.23 10.34 5.00
C GLU A 37 1.20 10.04 6.16
N GLU A 38 2.13 10.94 6.46
CA GLU A 38 3.15 10.75 7.52
C GLU A 38 2.54 10.37 8.89
N GLN A 39 1.31 10.84 9.17
CA GLN A 39 0.59 10.61 10.42
C GLN A 39 -0.34 9.38 10.38
N ALA A 40 -0.22 8.51 9.37
CA ALA A 40 -1.04 7.32 9.20
C ALA A 40 -0.23 6.02 9.36
N ALA A 41 -0.88 5.01 9.95
CA ALA A 41 -0.32 3.68 10.15
C ALA A 41 -1.26 2.62 9.57
N ILE A 42 -0.78 1.89 8.56
CA ILE A 42 -1.46 0.70 8.06
C ILE A 42 -1.30 -0.42 9.07
N TYR A 43 -2.41 -1.04 9.44
CA TYR A 43 -2.42 -2.21 10.33
C TYR A 43 -3.01 -3.46 9.66
N SER A 44 -3.62 -3.33 8.48
CA SER A 44 -4.08 -4.47 7.69
C SER A 44 -3.93 -4.22 6.20
N PHE A 45 -3.36 -5.18 5.48
CA PHE A 45 -3.38 -5.23 4.02
C PHE A 45 -3.58 -6.66 3.54
N ILE A 46 -4.56 -6.84 2.66
CA ILE A 46 -4.89 -8.11 2.02
C ILE A 46 -5.06 -7.86 0.51
N ALA A 47 -4.37 -8.65 -0.29
CA ALA A 47 -4.60 -8.72 -1.74
C ALA A 47 -5.03 -10.13 -2.13
N ARG A 48 -6.10 -10.25 -2.92
CA ARG A 48 -6.62 -11.53 -3.39
C ARG A 48 -6.72 -11.58 -4.90
N ILE A 49 -6.11 -12.59 -5.51
CA ILE A 49 -6.20 -12.91 -6.93
C ILE A 49 -6.64 -14.36 -7.04
N ASP A 50 -7.84 -14.61 -7.58
CA ASP A 50 -8.46 -15.95 -7.62
C ASP A 50 -8.42 -16.64 -6.23
N VAL A 51 -7.64 -17.72 -6.09
CA VAL A 51 -7.46 -18.50 -4.85
C VAL A 51 -6.23 -18.07 -4.05
N ARG A 52 -5.38 -17.21 -4.61
CA ARG A 52 -4.18 -16.70 -3.94
C ARG A 52 -4.55 -15.49 -3.09
N GLU A 53 -4.20 -15.56 -1.82
CA GLU A 53 -4.31 -14.45 -0.89
C GLU A 53 -2.91 -14.06 -0.38
N ILE A 54 -2.63 -12.77 -0.39
CA ILE A 54 -1.41 -12.16 0.12
C ILE A 54 -1.84 -11.33 1.32
N ILE A 55 -1.39 -11.73 2.50
CA ILE A 55 -1.62 -11.00 3.75
C ILE A 55 -0.29 -10.34 4.11
N ALA A 56 -0.28 -9.01 4.22
CA ALA A 56 0.93 -8.30 4.62
C ALA A 56 1.20 -8.52 6.12
N GLN A 57 2.42 -8.93 6.44
CA GLN A 57 2.93 -8.83 7.80
C GLN A 57 3.49 -7.43 7.99
N LEU A 58 2.71 -6.57 8.64
CA LEU A 58 3.08 -5.17 8.89
C LEU A 58 3.89 -5.10 10.18
N LYS A 59 5.09 -4.52 10.09
CA LYS A 59 6.00 -4.32 11.21
C LYS A 59 6.35 -2.85 11.33
N GLU A 60 6.83 -2.43 12.50
CA GLU A 60 7.35 -1.07 12.66
C GLU A 60 8.49 -0.84 11.66
N LYS A 61 8.56 0.39 11.13
CA LYS A 61 9.51 0.77 10.06
C LYS A 61 10.95 0.32 10.37
N GLN A 62 11.43 0.56 11.59
CA GLN A 62 12.80 0.21 11.98
C GLN A 62 13.02 -1.31 12.08
N GLU A 63 12.01 -2.06 12.52
CA GLU A 63 12.07 -3.51 12.62
C GLU A 63 12.05 -4.14 11.22
N ALA A 64 11.15 -3.68 10.36
CA ALA A 64 11.05 -4.12 8.96
C ALA A 64 12.37 -3.87 8.19
N GLN A 65 13.00 -2.71 8.38
CA GLN A 65 14.28 -2.37 7.76
C GLN A 65 15.43 -3.28 8.21
N ARG A 66 15.47 -3.64 9.51
CA ARG A 66 16.50 -4.54 10.04
C ARG A 66 16.35 -5.94 9.47
N GLU A 67 15.15 -6.50 9.53
CA GLU A 67 14.89 -7.84 9.02
C GLU A 67 15.13 -7.96 7.52
N TYR A 68 14.77 -6.93 6.74
CA TYR A 68 15.09 -6.88 5.33
C TYR A 68 16.60 -6.91 5.08
N SER A 69 17.35 -6.05 5.78
CA SER A 69 18.81 -5.98 5.65
C SER A 69 19.46 -7.33 5.96
N ASP A 70 18.93 -8.05 6.95
CA ASP A 70 19.39 -9.38 7.33
C ASP A 70 18.99 -10.46 6.31
N ALA A 71 17.78 -10.38 5.73
CA ALA A 71 17.30 -11.33 4.72
C ALA A 71 18.07 -11.22 3.39
N ILE A 72 18.38 -10.00 2.95
CA ILE A 72 19.23 -9.74 1.77
C ILE A 72 20.63 -10.32 1.97
N ARG A 73 21.22 -10.10 3.16
CA ARG A 73 22.53 -10.68 3.51
C ARG A 73 22.52 -12.21 3.48
N GLN A 74 21.37 -12.83 3.74
CA GLN A 74 21.17 -14.27 3.76
C GLN A 74 20.75 -14.85 2.39
N GLY A 75 20.68 -14.04 1.33
CA GLY A 75 20.31 -14.51 -0.01
C GLY A 75 18.84 -14.94 -0.16
N HIS A 76 17.98 -14.58 0.80
CA HIS A 76 16.55 -14.82 0.68
C HIS A 76 15.94 -13.68 -0.13
N GLY A 77 15.12 -14.02 -1.14
CA GLY A 77 14.32 -13.07 -1.90
C GLY A 77 13.24 -12.46 -1.02
N ALA A 78 13.64 -11.52 -0.16
CA ALA A 78 12.73 -10.78 0.68
C ALA A 78 11.88 -9.89 -0.22
N TYR A 79 10.60 -10.23 -0.36
CA TYR A 79 9.61 -9.42 -1.04
C TYR A 79 9.41 -8.15 -0.22
N LEU A 80 10.18 -7.14 -0.59
CA LEU A 80 10.32 -5.90 0.13
C LEU A 80 9.13 -4.99 -0.15
N LEU A 81 8.49 -4.59 0.94
CA LEU A 81 7.54 -3.49 0.98
C LEU A 81 8.35 -2.22 1.28
N GLU A 82 9.05 -1.71 0.26
CA GLU A 82 9.94 -0.55 0.42
C GLU A 82 9.13 0.75 0.45
N GLN A 83 9.20 1.43 1.60
CA GLN A 83 9.02 2.87 1.66
C GLN A 83 10.25 3.48 0.96
N ASP A 84 10.09 3.84 -0.32
CA ASP A 84 11.12 4.51 -1.13
C ASP A 84 11.80 5.63 -0.33
N GLU A 85 13.13 5.63 -0.29
CA GLU A 85 13.94 6.65 0.42
C GLU A 85 13.63 8.08 -0.06
N LYS A 86 13.06 8.24 -1.27
CA LYS A 86 12.61 9.52 -1.84
C LYS A 86 11.12 9.79 -1.66
N SER A 87 10.34 8.78 -1.28
CA SER A 87 8.88 8.84 -1.19
C SER A 87 8.43 8.15 0.10
N GLN A 88 8.76 8.75 1.26
CA GLN A 88 8.38 8.24 2.57
C GLN A 88 6.86 8.09 2.78
N ASP A 89 6.06 8.63 1.86
CA ASP A 89 4.61 8.69 1.97
C ASP A 89 3.90 7.58 1.16
N ASN A 90 4.56 6.45 0.86
CA ASN A 90 3.98 5.39 0.03
C ASN A 90 4.12 3.99 0.63
N PHE A 91 3.02 3.25 0.56
CA PHE A 91 2.96 1.80 0.63
C PHE A 91 3.11 1.21 -0.77
N ILE A 92 4.07 0.32 -1.00
CA ILE A 92 4.23 -0.35 -2.30
C ILE A 92 4.39 -1.85 -2.09
N ILE A 93 3.56 -2.64 -2.76
CA ILE A 93 3.60 -4.10 -2.66
C ILE A 93 3.46 -4.76 -4.03
N ASN A 94 4.31 -5.75 -4.30
CA ASN A 94 4.17 -6.61 -5.46
C ASN A 94 3.08 -7.65 -5.19
N VAL A 95 1.98 -7.59 -5.95
CA VAL A 95 0.85 -8.53 -5.86
C VAL A 95 1.07 -9.75 -6.76
N GLY A 96 2.07 -9.70 -7.65
CA GLY A 96 2.47 -10.76 -8.55
C GLY A 96 1.77 -10.71 -9.89
N THR A 97 1.83 -11.82 -10.63
CA THR A 97 1.26 -11.92 -11.98
C THR A 97 -0.28 -11.95 -11.95
N LEU A 98 -0.91 -11.00 -12.66
CA LEU A 98 -2.35 -10.96 -12.91
C LEU A 98 -2.64 -11.36 -14.36
N LEU A 99 -3.33 -12.49 -14.55
CA LEU A 99 -3.65 -13.03 -15.88
C LEU A 99 -4.73 -12.20 -16.59
N PRO A 100 -4.83 -12.28 -17.94
CA PRO A 100 -5.86 -11.58 -18.72
C PRO A 100 -7.27 -11.83 -18.18
N GLY A 101 -8.03 -10.75 -18.02
CA GLY A 101 -9.41 -10.79 -17.56
C GLY A 101 -9.60 -11.09 -16.06
N LYS A 102 -8.54 -11.39 -15.31
CA LYS A 102 -8.59 -11.65 -13.86
C LYS A 102 -8.65 -10.37 -13.04
N GLU A 103 -9.20 -10.51 -11.85
CA GLU A 103 -9.36 -9.43 -10.88
C GLU A 103 -8.44 -9.62 -9.67
N CYS A 104 -7.98 -8.49 -9.16
CA CYS A 104 -7.26 -8.35 -7.91
C CYS A 104 -8.12 -7.52 -6.95
N HIS A 105 -8.48 -8.12 -5.82
CA HIS A 105 -9.22 -7.45 -4.76
C HIS A 105 -8.24 -7.01 -3.68
N ILE A 106 -8.17 -5.71 -3.44
CA ILE A 106 -7.34 -5.10 -2.40
C ILE A 106 -8.22 -4.65 -1.25
N HIS A 107 -7.79 -4.98 -0.04
CA HIS A 107 -8.35 -4.52 1.22
C HIS A 107 -7.24 -3.95 2.08
N ILE A 108 -7.28 -2.65 2.35
CA ILE A 108 -6.29 -1.95 3.16
C ILE A 108 -7.03 -1.24 4.29
N SER A 109 -6.51 -1.37 5.51
CA SER A 109 -6.99 -0.64 6.68
C SER A 109 -5.86 0.07 7.40
N TYR A 110 -6.11 1.33 7.72
CA TYR A 110 -5.14 2.21 8.37
C TYR A 110 -5.83 3.17 9.33
N VAL A 111 -5.09 3.59 10.35
CA VAL A 111 -5.47 4.71 11.20
C VAL A 111 -4.70 5.96 10.78
N SER A 112 -5.30 7.13 10.91
CA SER A 112 -4.64 8.42 10.66
C SER A 112 -5.06 9.43 11.71
N GLU A 113 -4.11 10.24 12.17
CA GLU A 113 -4.45 11.48 12.87
C GLU A 113 -5.04 12.49 11.86
N LEU A 114 -5.96 13.32 12.34
CA LEU A 114 -6.67 14.30 11.53
C LEU A 114 -6.26 15.71 11.92
N ASN A 115 -5.85 16.48 10.92
CA ASN A 115 -5.41 17.84 11.13
C ASN A 115 -6.59 18.79 11.42
N LEU A 116 -6.34 19.70 12.36
CA LEU A 116 -7.20 20.84 12.62
C LEU A 116 -6.91 21.94 11.59
N VAL A 117 -7.97 22.42 10.95
CA VAL A 117 -7.92 23.51 9.97
C VAL A 117 -8.76 24.69 10.46
N GLN A 118 -8.65 25.83 9.77
CA GLN A 118 -9.41 27.05 10.10
C GLN A 118 -9.26 27.45 11.59
N ASN A 119 -8.02 27.60 12.05
CA ASN A 119 -7.67 27.95 13.43
C ASN A 119 -8.30 27.03 14.50
N GLY A 120 -8.46 25.74 14.19
CA GLY A 120 -8.98 24.75 15.13
C GLY A 120 -10.51 24.57 15.11
N SER A 121 -11.22 25.24 14.21
CA SER A 121 -12.68 25.16 14.12
C SER A 121 -13.20 24.00 13.28
N SER A 122 -12.33 23.28 12.57
CA SER A 122 -12.72 22.18 11.69
C SER A 122 -11.66 21.10 11.62
N ILE A 123 -12.09 19.86 11.38
CA ILE A 123 -11.23 18.70 11.15
C ILE A 123 -11.23 18.42 9.65
N GLN A 124 -10.05 18.17 9.08
CA GLN A 124 -9.91 17.75 7.69
C GLN A 124 -9.62 16.26 7.61
N PHE A 125 -10.43 15.54 6.83
CA PHE A 125 -10.18 14.15 6.45
C PHE A 125 -9.92 14.09 4.96
N VAL A 126 -8.80 13.46 4.57
CA VAL A 126 -8.39 13.30 3.17
C VAL A 126 -8.23 11.82 2.89
N VAL A 127 -8.79 11.37 1.77
CA VAL A 127 -8.57 10.01 1.25
C VAL A 127 -7.92 10.15 -0.10
N PRO A 128 -6.68 9.65 -0.27
CA PRO A 128 -6.05 9.66 -1.58
C PRO A 128 -6.81 8.75 -2.55
N THR A 129 -7.32 9.33 -3.63
CA THR A 129 -8.00 8.57 -4.71
C THR A 129 -7.11 8.38 -5.93
N THR A 130 -5.99 9.09 -6.00
CA THR A 130 -5.11 9.12 -7.16
C THR A 130 -3.66 9.16 -6.70
N ILE A 131 -2.84 8.35 -7.36
CA ILE A 131 -1.40 8.39 -7.20
C ILE A 131 -0.86 9.49 -8.12
N ALA A 132 -0.19 10.51 -7.58
CA ALA A 132 0.45 11.53 -8.39
C ALA A 132 1.55 10.93 -9.30
N PRO A 133 1.79 11.44 -10.52
CA PRO A 133 2.76 10.89 -11.48
C PRO A 133 4.20 10.69 -10.96
N ARG A 134 4.56 11.36 -9.86
CA ARG A 134 5.85 11.21 -9.17
C ARG A 134 6.11 9.79 -8.64
N TYR A 135 5.08 8.96 -8.48
CA TYR A 135 5.14 7.65 -7.85
C TYR A 135 5.12 6.48 -8.85
N ASN A 136 5.70 6.71 -10.04
CA ASN A 136 5.81 5.69 -11.07
C ASN A 136 6.65 4.49 -10.56
N PRO A 137 6.09 3.27 -10.47
CA PRO A 137 6.81 2.10 -9.95
C PRO A 137 8.06 1.73 -10.76
N GLU A 138 8.21 2.18 -12.01
CA GLU A 138 9.44 2.00 -12.78
C GLU A 138 10.68 2.68 -12.16
N LYS A 139 10.50 3.64 -11.25
CA LYS A 139 11.61 4.30 -10.53
C LYS A 139 11.89 3.70 -9.15
N GLY A 140 11.07 2.76 -8.68
CA GLY A 140 11.14 2.18 -7.33
C GLY A 140 12.00 0.93 -7.20
N GLY A 141 12.80 0.56 -8.22
CA GLY A 141 13.78 -0.53 -8.10
C GLY A 141 13.21 -1.94 -7.90
N ILE A 142 11.90 -2.14 -8.10
CA ILE A 142 11.28 -3.47 -7.99
C ILE A 142 11.66 -4.29 -9.23
N SER A 143 12.82 -4.93 -9.22
CA SER A 143 13.18 -5.93 -10.23
C SER A 143 12.56 -7.27 -9.86
N SER A 144 11.72 -7.82 -10.75
CA SER A 144 11.33 -9.23 -10.71
C SER A 144 12.58 -10.11 -10.76
N PRO A 145 12.67 -11.20 -9.97
CA PRO A 145 13.64 -12.23 -10.25
C PRO A 145 13.30 -12.86 -11.60
N ALA A 146 14.35 -13.12 -12.39
CA ALA A 146 14.27 -13.91 -13.62
C ALA A 146 13.97 -15.39 -13.32
#